data_AF-A0A7S3CZD0-F1
#
_entry.id   AF-A0A7S3CZD0-F1
#
_cell.length_a   1.000
_cell.length_b   1.000
_cell.length_c   1.000
_cell.angle_alpha   90.00
_cell.angle_beta   90.00
_cell.angle_gamma   90.00
#
_symmetry.space_group_name_H-M   'P 1'
#
loop_
_entity.id
_entity.type
_entity.pdbx_description
1 polymer ?
#
loop_
_entity_poly.entity_id
_entity_poly.type
_entity_poly.pdbx_seq_one_letter_code
_entity_poly.pdbx_strand_id
1 'polypeptide(L)'
;MEELFQSTLSQVDSFAPKDRWQSVSKELYTMFWILNLKCIAVPGVDYSKVIKELKLGKRETGDSGKVKAEDRQKHLHAMEVEYKTATQVASVISRWMKTKAGGLLSGVENHVDTISSFLETCIVPRCGQSIPDALYCSRFLLLLQQLDTPYFNSIQLHDKLYSTIHGLLFSSTETEAWNWGYFFGEVLKRLLHWRSSKAVYEKECGSR
;
A
#
# COMPACT_ATOMS: atom_id res chain seq x y z
N MET A 1 -9.13 -3.15 15.05
CA MET A 1 -8.36 -3.68 13.90
C MET A 1 -8.12 -5.17 14.06
N GLU A 2 -7.49 -5.64 15.15
CA GLU A 2 -7.32 -7.08 15.41
C GLU A 2 -8.67 -7.82 15.40
N GLU A 3 -9.71 -7.27 16.05
CA GLU A 3 -11.05 -7.87 16.05
C GLU A 3 -11.65 -8.00 14.64
N LEU A 4 -11.51 -6.95 13.81
CA LEU A 4 -11.95 -6.98 12.42
C LEU A 4 -11.18 -8.05 11.64
N PHE A 5 -9.86 -8.11 11.81
CA PHE A 5 -9.01 -9.11 11.18
C PHE A 5 -9.43 -10.53 11.55
N GLN A 6 -9.62 -10.83 12.85
CA GLN A 6 -10.03 -12.17 13.30
C GLN A 6 -11.44 -12.53 12.83
N SER A 7 -12.37 -11.57 12.87
CA SER A 7 -13.74 -11.75 12.36
C SER A 7 -13.73 -12.11 10.87
N THR A 8 -13.04 -11.31 10.05
CA THR A 8 -12.94 -11.58 8.61
C THR A 8 -12.21 -12.89 8.35
N LEU A 9 -11.11 -13.17 9.06
CA LEU A 9 -10.32 -14.41 8.91
C LEU A 9 -11.20 -15.66 9.10
N SER A 10 -12.09 -15.66 10.09
CA SER A 10 -13.04 -16.76 10.34
C SER A 10 -14.07 -16.97 9.22
N GLN A 11 -14.37 -15.94 8.44
CA GLN A 11 -15.38 -15.95 7.38
C GLN A 11 -14.78 -16.14 5.99
N VAL A 12 -13.46 -16.06 5.83
CA VAL A 12 -12.81 -16.11 4.52
C VAL A 12 -13.13 -17.40 3.76
N ASP A 13 -13.33 -18.53 4.45
CA ASP A 13 -13.72 -19.80 3.83
C ASP A 13 -15.14 -19.82 3.22
N SER A 14 -16.03 -18.90 3.62
CA SER A 14 -17.38 -18.86 3.02
C SER A 14 -17.41 -18.18 1.65
N PHE A 15 -16.37 -17.41 1.29
CA PHE A 15 -16.36 -16.60 0.06
C PHE A 15 -15.23 -16.96 -0.91
N ALA A 16 -14.22 -17.72 -0.49
CA ALA A 16 -13.09 -18.10 -1.34
C ALA A 16 -13.01 -19.63 -1.56
N PRO A 17 -12.61 -20.09 -2.77
CA PRO A 17 -12.45 -21.52 -3.05
C PRO A 17 -11.41 -22.19 -2.14
N LYS A 18 -11.67 -23.42 -1.70
CA LYS A 18 -10.82 -24.15 -0.74
C LYS A 18 -9.40 -24.43 -1.26
N ASP A 19 -9.25 -24.63 -2.56
CA ASP A 19 -7.95 -24.93 -3.19
C ASP A 19 -6.97 -23.73 -3.16
N ARG A 20 -7.49 -22.52 -2.89
CA ARG A 20 -6.70 -21.29 -2.87
C ARG A 20 -5.64 -21.26 -1.75
N TRP A 21 -5.89 -21.97 -0.65
CA TRP A 21 -5.05 -21.89 0.55
C TRP A 21 -3.76 -22.70 0.47
N GLN A 22 -3.54 -23.43 -0.62
CA GLN A 22 -2.31 -24.20 -0.83
C GLN A 22 -1.08 -23.31 -1.06
N SER A 23 -1.28 -22.15 -1.69
CA SER A 23 -0.20 -21.25 -2.12
C SER A 23 -0.27 -19.86 -1.48
N VAL A 24 -1.43 -19.42 -0.98
CA VAL A 24 -1.58 -18.13 -0.29
C VAL A 24 -2.19 -18.38 1.08
N SER A 25 -1.63 -17.76 2.13
CA SER A 25 -2.21 -17.87 3.46
C SER A 25 -3.50 -17.08 3.60
N LYS A 26 -4.38 -17.53 4.50
CA LYS A 26 -5.61 -16.81 4.84
C LYS A 26 -5.30 -15.48 5.52
N GLU A 27 -4.24 -15.42 6.30
CA GLU A 27 -3.78 -14.24 7.03
C GLU A 27 -3.33 -13.14 6.07
N LEU A 28 -2.49 -13.48 5.08
CA LEU A 28 -2.01 -12.52 4.08
C LEU A 28 -3.18 -12.02 3.22
N TYR A 29 -4.05 -12.93 2.78
CA TYR A 29 -5.25 -12.58 2.01
C TYR A 29 -6.16 -11.64 2.80
N THR A 30 -6.51 -12.00 4.04
CA THR A 30 -7.36 -11.19 4.90
C THR A 30 -6.75 -9.82 5.15
N MET A 31 -5.46 -9.78 5.52
CA MET A 31 -4.75 -8.53 5.78
C MET A 31 -4.75 -7.62 4.55
N PHE A 32 -4.55 -8.18 3.36
CA PHE A 32 -4.59 -7.42 2.11
C PHE A 32 -5.95 -6.79 1.86
N TRP A 33 -7.06 -7.51 2.07
CA TRP A 33 -8.39 -7.02 1.72
C TRP A 33 -9.01 -6.08 2.77
N ILE A 34 -8.66 -6.20 4.05
CA ILE A 34 -9.19 -5.30 5.09
C ILE A 34 -8.50 -3.93 5.12
N LEU A 35 -7.27 -3.83 4.57
CA LEU A 35 -6.50 -2.60 4.57
C LEU A 35 -6.78 -1.74 3.32
N ASN A 36 -6.56 -0.44 3.47
CA ASN A 36 -6.72 0.55 2.41
C ASN A 36 -5.50 1.49 2.32
N LEU A 37 -5.44 2.29 1.27
CA LEU A 37 -4.32 3.21 1.01
C LEU A 37 -4.05 4.15 2.19
N LYS A 38 -5.09 4.73 2.78
CA LYS A 38 -4.97 5.70 3.89
C LYS A 38 -4.39 5.07 5.16
N CYS A 39 -4.55 3.75 5.33
CA CYS A 39 -3.97 3.02 6.46
C CYS A 39 -2.47 2.78 6.32
N ILE A 40 -1.94 2.73 5.09
CA ILE A 40 -0.56 2.28 4.85
C ILE A 40 0.34 3.36 4.22
N ALA A 41 -0.23 4.43 3.67
CA ALA A 41 0.51 5.50 3.03
C ALA A 41 -0.03 6.86 3.45
N VAL A 42 0.86 7.72 3.95
CA VAL A 42 0.56 9.11 4.31
C VAL A 42 1.45 10.03 3.46
N PRO A 43 0.88 10.88 2.58
CA PRO A 43 1.66 11.81 1.75
C PRO A 43 2.15 13.01 2.57
N GLY A 44 3.09 12.77 3.49
CA GLY A 44 3.54 13.78 4.46
C GLY A 44 4.15 15.02 3.80
N VAL A 45 4.80 14.87 2.65
CA VAL A 45 5.33 16.01 1.88
C VAL A 45 4.21 16.94 1.43
N ASP A 46 3.11 16.41 0.90
CA ASP A 46 2.02 17.24 0.39
C ASP A 46 1.23 17.90 1.53
N TYR A 47 0.97 17.16 2.62
CA TYR A 47 0.44 17.76 3.85
C TYR A 47 1.31 18.91 4.35
N SER A 48 2.64 18.71 4.41
CA SER A 48 3.56 19.74 4.89
C SER A 48 3.56 20.99 4.01
N LYS A 49 3.43 20.83 2.68
CA LYS A 49 3.33 21.94 1.73
C LYS A 49 2.03 22.73 1.96
N VAL A 50 0.88 22.05 1.98
CA VAL A 50 -0.43 22.68 2.19
C VAL A 50 -0.49 23.39 3.53
N ILE A 51 -0.05 22.74 4.62
CA ILE A 51 0.00 23.34 5.96
C ILE A 51 0.89 24.60 5.97
N LYS A 52 2.04 24.57 5.28
CA LYS A 52 2.95 25.71 5.19
C LYS A 52 2.33 26.86 4.41
N GLU A 53 1.67 26.59 3.28
CA GLU A 53 0.98 27.59 2.47
C GLU A 53 -0.17 28.25 3.26
N LEU A 54 -0.93 27.46 4.02
CA LEU A 54 -2.01 27.98 4.86
C LEU A 54 -1.46 28.88 5.99
N LYS A 55 -0.32 28.53 6.59
CA LYS A 55 0.35 29.35 7.62
C LYS A 55 0.92 30.66 7.05
N LEU A 56 1.39 30.66 5.81
CA LEU A 56 2.00 31.84 5.16
C LEU A 56 0.98 32.76 4.48
N GLY A 57 -0.30 32.38 4.43
CA GLY A 57 -1.36 33.18 3.85
C GLY A 57 -1.43 34.60 4.41
N LYS A 58 -1.48 35.61 3.54
CA LYS A 58 -1.54 37.03 3.93
C LYS A 58 -2.77 37.31 4.81
N ARG A 59 -2.59 38.19 5.80
CA ARG A 59 -3.69 38.78 6.58
C ARG A 59 -4.40 39.82 5.72
N GLU A 60 -5.61 39.52 5.27
CA GLU A 60 -6.47 40.51 4.62
C GLU A 60 -7.10 41.41 5.68
N THR A 61 -7.01 42.72 5.50
CA THR A 61 -7.59 43.73 6.42
C THR A 61 -9.00 44.11 5.99
N GLY A 62 -9.95 44.11 6.93
CA GLY A 62 -11.36 44.44 6.70
C GLY A 62 -12.30 43.39 7.31
N ASP A 63 -13.61 43.66 7.33
CA ASP A 63 -14.62 42.75 7.93
C ASP A 63 -14.77 41.46 7.10
N SER A 64 -14.69 41.57 5.78
CA SER A 64 -14.56 40.43 4.86
C SER A 64 -13.24 39.66 5.02
N GLY A 65 -12.19 40.32 5.52
CA GLY A 65 -10.89 39.71 5.84
C GLY A 65 -10.93 38.87 7.12
N LYS A 66 -11.77 39.23 8.10
CA LYS A 66 -11.94 38.46 9.35
C LYS A 66 -12.59 37.10 9.10
N VAL A 67 -13.70 37.05 8.35
CA VAL A 67 -14.39 35.80 8.02
C VAL A 67 -13.47 34.85 7.25
N LYS A 68 -12.74 35.36 6.25
CA LYS A 68 -11.74 34.57 5.51
C LYS A 68 -10.56 34.10 6.38
N ALA A 69 -10.15 34.89 7.36
CA ALA A 69 -9.08 34.51 8.29
C ALA A 69 -9.53 33.37 9.23
N GLU A 70 -10.77 33.43 9.71
CA GLU A 70 -11.35 32.36 10.53
C GLU A 70 -11.51 31.06 9.74
N ASP A 71 -12.01 31.12 8.50
CA ASP A 71 -12.13 29.93 7.64
C ASP A 71 -10.78 29.32 7.29
N ARG A 72 -9.76 30.15 7.03
CA ARG A 72 -8.38 29.69 6.84
C ARG A 72 -7.85 28.99 8.09
N GLN A 73 -8.12 29.55 9.28
CA GLN A 73 -7.67 28.96 10.54
C GLN A 73 -8.36 27.62 10.81
N LYS A 74 -9.66 27.52 10.54
CA LYS A 74 -10.42 26.25 10.62
C LYS A 74 -9.87 25.22 9.65
N HIS A 75 -9.59 25.61 8.40
CA HIS A 75 -9.03 24.71 7.40
C HIS A 75 -7.61 24.24 7.77
N LEU A 76 -6.75 25.14 8.26
CA LEU A 76 -5.43 24.79 8.77
C LEU A 76 -5.53 23.78 9.91
N HIS A 77 -6.40 24.04 10.90
CA HIS A 77 -6.61 23.12 12.01
C HIS A 77 -7.10 21.75 11.54
N ALA A 78 -8.06 21.71 10.61
CA ALA A 78 -8.56 20.47 10.03
C ALA A 78 -7.45 19.66 9.34
N MET A 79 -6.61 20.31 8.53
CA MET A 79 -5.48 19.65 7.85
C MET A 79 -4.42 19.13 8.85
N GLU A 80 -4.12 19.88 9.91
CA GLU A 80 -3.18 19.42 10.95
C GLU A 80 -3.73 18.23 11.74
N VAL A 81 -5.03 18.23 12.07
CA VAL A 81 -5.70 17.12 12.74
C VAL A 81 -5.75 15.88 11.84
N GLU A 82 -6.11 16.05 10.56
CA GLU A 82 -6.15 14.95 9.59
C GLU A 82 -4.75 14.34 9.41
N TYR A 83 -3.72 15.17 9.19
CA TYR A 83 -2.35 14.68 9.04
C TYR A 83 -1.86 13.91 10.27
N LYS A 84 -2.13 14.42 11.47
CA LYS A 84 -1.77 13.77 12.73
C LYS A 84 -2.50 12.43 12.88
N THR A 85 -3.79 12.41 12.60
CA THR A 85 -4.62 11.19 12.69
C THR A 85 -4.16 10.14 11.69
N ALA A 86 -3.93 10.52 10.43
CA ALA A 86 -3.43 9.63 9.38
C ALA A 86 -2.07 9.03 9.75
N THR A 87 -1.14 9.85 10.27
CA THR A 87 0.18 9.41 10.71
C THR A 87 0.07 8.42 11.89
N GLN A 88 -0.81 8.70 12.85
CA GLN A 88 -1.06 7.81 13.98
C GLN A 88 -1.61 6.46 13.50
N VAL A 89 -2.65 6.47 12.67
CA VAL A 89 -3.23 5.24 12.08
C VAL A 89 -2.16 4.43 11.34
N ALA A 90 -1.38 5.08 10.46
CA ALA A 90 -0.33 4.39 9.71
C ALA A 90 0.75 3.80 10.61
N SER A 91 1.11 4.47 11.71
CA SER A 91 2.09 3.96 12.67
C SER A 91 1.58 2.73 13.44
N VAL A 92 0.30 2.72 13.82
CA VAL A 92 -0.35 1.60 14.50
C VAL A 92 -0.46 0.40 13.55
N ILE A 93 -0.90 0.63 12.31
CA ILE A 93 -1.00 -0.39 11.26
C ILE A 93 0.37 -0.98 10.96
N SER A 94 1.40 -0.16 10.78
CA SER A 94 2.76 -0.63 10.51
C SER A 94 3.32 -1.48 11.64
N ARG A 95 3.06 -1.11 12.90
CA ARG A 95 3.46 -1.92 14.06
C ARG A 95 2.72 -3.25 14.11
N TRP A 96 1.43 -3.23 13.84
CA TRP A 96 0.61 -4.44 13.79
C TRP A 96 1.02 -5.38 12.64
N MET A 97 1.32 -4.86 11.46
CA MET A 97 1.84 -5.69 10.36
C MET A 97 3.18 -6.34 10.73
N LYS A 98 4.08 -5.61 11.42
CA LYS A 98 5.35 -6.17 11.91
C LYS A 98 5.16 -7.35 12.86
N THR A 99 4.17 -7.29 13.75
CA THR A 99 3.93 -8.40 14.69
C THR A 99 3.35 -9.64 13.99
N LYS A 100 2.67 -9.46 12.86
CA LYS A 100 2.09 -10.56 12.07
C LYS A 100 3.03 -11.09 10.98
N ALA A 101 4.03 -10.31 10.55
CA ALA A 101 4.89 -10.58 9.39
C ALA A 101 5.47 -12.01 9.38
N GLY A 102 6.00 -12.48 10.51
CA GLY A 102 6.59 -13.83 10.61
C GLY A 102 5.61 -14.98 10.36
N GLY A 103 4.31 -14.77 10.65
CA GLY A 103 3.26 -15.78 10.46
C GLY A 103 2.50 -15.66 9.14
N LEU A 104 2.76 -14.61 8.33
CA LEU A 104 1.95 -14.36 7.13
C LEU A 104 2.09 -15.44 6.07
N LEU A 105 3.21 -16.16 6.00
CA LEU A 105 3.42 -17.19 4.97
C LEU A 105 3.85 -18.54 5.55
N SER A 106 3.93 -18.68 6.87
CA SER A 106 4.47 -19.88 7.53
C SER A 106 3.58 -21.12 7.42
N GLY A 107 2.27 -20.96 7.13
CA GLY A 107 1.31 -22.06 7.02
C GLY A 107 1.03 -22.53 5.59
N VAL A 108 1.79 -22.05 4.61
CA VAL A 108 1.60 -22.37 3.19
C VAL A 108 2.41 -23.60 2.82
N GLU A 109 1.80 -24.58 2.14
CA GLU A 109 2.47 -25.82 1.72
C GLU A 109 3.36 -25.59 0.48
N ASN A 110 2.90 -24.79 -0.47
CA ASN A 110 3.62 -24.48 -1.70
C ASN A 110 4.10 -23.02 -1.73
N HIS A 111 5.34 -22.81 -1.29
CA HIS A 111 5.99 -21.49 -1.31
C HIS A 111 6.41 -21.04 -2.72
N VAL A 112 6.54 -21.95 -3.69
CA VAL A 112 7.02 -21.64 -5.05
C VAL A 112 5.96 -20.81 -5.78
N ASP A 113 4.69 -21.19 -5.64
CA ASP A 113 3.57 -20.54 -6.33
C ASP A 113 2.96 -19.39 -5.55
N THR A 114 3.39 -19.13 -4.31
CA THR A 114 2.84 -18.07 -3.44
C THR A 114 2.77 -16.72 -4.11
N ILE A 115 3.82 -16.33 -4.81
CA ILE A 115 3.88 -15.03 -5.49
C ILE A 115 2.88 -14.98 -6.64
N SER A 116 2.85 -16.01 -7.50
CA SER A 116 1.92 -16.08 -8.64
C SER A 116 0.48 -16.04 -8.13
N SER A 117 0.14 -16.87 -7.16
CA SER A 117 -1.19 -16.92 -6.57
C SER A 117 -1.56 -15.61 -5.86
N PHE A 118 -0.63 -14.96 -5.14
CA PHE A 118 -0.91 -13.67 -4.51
C PHE A 118 -1.14 -12.57 -5.55
N LEU A 119 -0.37 -12.54 -6.63
CA LEU A 119 -0.59 -11.60 -7.73
C LEU A 119 -1.97 -11.81 -8.36
N GLU A 120 -2.31 -13.04 -8.72
CA GLU A 120 -3.56 -13.37 -9.40
C GLU A 120 -4.81 -13.19 -8.53
N THR A 121 -4.72 -13.50 -7.23
CA THR A 121 -5.89 -13.47 -6.32
C THR A 121 -6.10 -12.14 -5.61
N CYS A 122 -5.05 -11.33 -5.45
CA CYS A 122 -5.10 -10.08 -4.68
C CYS A 122 -4.75 -8.87 -5.55
N ILE A 123 -3.55 -8.84 -6.12
CA ILE A 123 -3.03 -7.63 -6.78
C ILE A 123 -3.77 -7.33 -8.08
N VAL A 124 -3.90 -8.32 -8.97
CA VAL A 124 -4.59 -8.19 -10.25
C VAL A 124 -6.03 -7.71 -10.11
N PRO A 125 -6.90 -8.37 -9.34
CA PRO A 125 -8.30 -7.96 -9.24
C PRO A 125 -8.50 -6.62 -8.52
N ARG A 126 -7.56 -6.19 -7.65
CA ARG A 126 -7.68 -4.91 -6.94
C ARG A 126 -7.07 -3.74 -7.72
N CYS A 127 -5.93 -3.95 -8.37
CA CYS A 127 -5.26 -2.89 -9.14
C CYS A 127 -6.09 -2.41 -10.33
N GLY A 128 -6.89 -3.29 -10.95
CA GLY A 128 -7.80 -2.92 -12.04
C GLY A 128 -8.95 -1.99 -11.62
N GLN A 129 -9.31 -1.93 -10.32
CA GLN A 129 -10.53 -1.25 -9.87
C GLN A 129 -10.43 0.27 -9.87
N SER A 130 -9.32 0.83 -9.40
CA SER A 130 -9.16 2.28 -9.26
C SER A 130 -7.70 2.69 -9.09
N ILE A 131 -7.38 3.98 -9.34
CA ILE A 131 -6.04 4.54 -9.08
C ILE A 131 -5.64 4.41 -7.59
N PRO A 132 -6.50 4.75 -6.60
CA PRO A 132 -6.17 4.50 -5.19
C PRO A 132 -5.87 3.05 -4.87
N ASP A 133 -6.57 2.10 -5.49
CA ASP A 133 -6.32 0.67 -5.29
C ASP A 133 -5.02 0.20 -5.94
N ALA A 134 -4.69 0.72 -7.11
CA ALA A 134 -3.39 0.49 -7.76
C ALA A 134 -2.23 1.00 -6.89
N LEU A 135 -2.37 2.21 -6.32
CA LEU A 135 -1.39 2.76 -5.38
C LEU A 135 -1.33 1.98 -4.07
N TYR A 136 -2.46 1.48 -3.57
CA TYR A 136 -2.49 0.60 -2.42
C TYR A 136 -1.71 -0.69 -2.68
N CYS A 137 -1.95 -1.34 -3.82
CA CYS A 137 -1.29 -2.59 -4.18
C CYS A 137 0.24 -2.41 -4.26
N SER A 138 0.71 -1.33 -4.87
CA SER A 138 2.14 -1.05 -4.97
C SER A 138 2.76 -0.77 -3.60
N ARG A 139 2.11 0.05 -2.76
CA ARG A 139 2.57 0.33 -1.39
C ARG A 139 2.57 -0.91 -0.51
N PHE A 140 1.54 -1.75 -0.60
CA PHE A 140 1.44 -2.98 0.17
C PHE A 140 2.55 -3.97 -0.20
N LEU A 141 2.84 -4.16 -1.49
CA LEU A 141 3.97 -4.98 -1.95
C LEU A 141 5.30 -4.48 -1.39
N LEU A 142 5.55 -3.17 -1.49
CA LEU A 142 6.77 -2.55 -0.95
C LEU A 142 6.89 -2.73 0.57
N LEU A 143 5.77 -2.66 1.29
CA LEU A 143 5.73 -2.93 2.73
C LEU A 143 6.01 -4.39 3.05
N LEU A 144 5.39 -5.35 2.35
CA LEU A 144 5.69 -6.78 2.55
C LEU A 144 7.17 -7.10 2.35
N GLN A 145 7.77 -6.50 1.32
CA GLN A 145 9.21 -6.56 1.11
C GLN A 145 9.93 -6.02 2.34
N GLN A 146 9.65 -4.79 2.79
CA GLN A 146 10.31 -4.16 3.94
C GLN A 146 10.14 -4.88 5.29
N LEU A 147 9.07 -5.66 5.45
CA LEU A 147 8.79 -6.41 6.67
C LEU A 147 9.57 -7.74 6.77
N ASP A 148 10.40 -8.05 5.77
CA ASP A 148 11.19 -9.29 5.67
C ASP A 148 10.31 -10.54 5.92
N THR A 149 9.13 -10.52 5.29
CA THR A 149 8.15 -11.62 5.40
C THR A 149 8.82 -12.92 4.93
N PRO A 150 8.92 -13.96 5.78
CA PRO A 150 9.54 -15.22 5.40
C PRO A 150 8.90 -15.78 4.13
N TYR A 151 9.70 -16.43 3.27
CA TYR A 151 9.25 -17.02 2.01
C TYR A 151 8.74 -16.02 0.94
N PHE A 152 8.83 -14.71 1.19
CA PHE A 152 8.49 -13.69 0.21
C PHE A 152 9.71 -13.30 -0.64
N ASN A 153 9.90 -13.99 -1.77
CA ASN A 153 11.01 -13.73 -2.67
C ASN A 153 10.78 -12.46 -3.52
N SER A 154 11.48 -11.38 -3.17
CA SER A 154 11.35 -10.09 -3.88
C SER A 154 11.80 -10.16 -5.35
N ILE A 155 12.81 -10.98 -5.68
CA ILE A 155 13.31 -11.12 -7.06
C ILE A 155 12.26 -11.83 -7.92
N GLN A 156 11.72 -12.94 -7.42
CA GLN A 156 10.67 -13.70 -8.10
C GLN A 156 9.39 -12.85 -8.29
N LEU A 157 9.05 -11.99 -7.32
CA LEU A 157 7.95 -11.03 -7.46
C LEU A 157 8.15 -10.11 -8.66
N HIS A 158 9.33 -9.49 -8.76
CA HIS A 158 9.63 -8.58 -9.85
C HIS A 158 9.64 -9.30 -11.20
N ASP A 159 10.30 -10.45 -11.29
CA ASP A 159 10.32 -11.28 -12.50
C ASP A 159 8.89 -11.62 -12.97
N LYS A 160 8.04 -12.10 -12.05
CA LYS A 160 6.65 -12.42 -12.37
C LYS A 160 5.86 -11.19 -12.80
N LEU A 161 5.96 -10.06 -12.08
CA LEU A 161 5.27 -8.82 -12.42
C LEU A 161 5.62 -8.33 -13.84
N TYR A 162 6.90 -8.40 -14.23
CA TYR A 162 7.33 -7.98 -15.56
C TYR A 162 6.97 -8.98 -16.65
N SER A 163 6.93 -10.28 -16.34
CA SER A 163 6.47 -11.29 -17.30
C SER A 163 4.97 -11.13 -17.62
N THR A 164 4.15 -10.73 -16.63
CA THR A 164 2.68 -10.65 -16.78
C THR A 164 2.22 -9.33 -17.38
N ILE A 165 3.08 -8.30 -17.45
CA ILE A 165 2.69 -6.94 -17.89
C ILE A 165 2.05 -6.93 -19.28
N HIS A 166 2.57 -7.73 -20.22
CA HIS A 166 2.05 -7.77 -21.58
C HIS A 166 0.62 -8.32 -21.61
N GLY A 167 0.37 -9.42 -20.89
CA GLY A 167 -0.95 -10.00 -20.77
C GLY A 167 -1.94 -9.05 -20.11
N LEU A 168 -1.54 -8.38 -19.03
CA LEU A 168 -2.38 -7.39 -18.34
C LEU A 168 -2.76 -6.24 -19.25
N LEU A 169 -1.80 -5.66 -19.97
CA LEU A 169 -2.09 -4.53 -20.87
C LEU A 169 -2.95 -4.95 -22.07
N PHE A 170 -2.71 -6.13 -22.63
CA PHE A 170 -3.49 -6.62 -23.77
C PHE A 170 -4.95 -6.91 -23.40
N SER A 171 -5.21 -7.40 -22.19
CA SER A 171 -6.56 -7.71 -21.71
C SER A 171 -7.26 -6.56 -20.99
N SER A 172 -6.60 -5.41 -20.82
CA SER A 172 -7.14 -4.28 -20.07
C SER A 172 -7.91 -3.31 -20.95
N THR A 173 -8.96 -2.73 -20.39
CA THR A 173 -9.55 -1.48 -20.88
C THR A 173 -8.58 -0.31 -20.69
N GLU A 174 -8.86 0.84 -21.33
CA GLU A 174 -8.04 2.05 -21.19
C GLU A 174 -7.89 2.48 -19.72
N THR A 175 -8.98 2.45 -18.96
CA THR A 175 -8.99 2.79 -17.53
C THR A 175 -8.17 1.82 -16.70
N GLU A 176 -8.25 0.51 -16.97
CA GLU A 176 -7.45 -0.48 -16.27
C GLU A 176 -5.96 -0.33 -16.61
N ALA A 177 -5.61 -0.12 -17.88
CA ALA A 177 -4.24 0.15 -18.31
C ALA A 177 -3.68 1.41 -17.62
N TRP A 178 -4.51 2.44 -17.45
CA TRP A 178 -4.17 3.64 -16.69
C TRP A 178 -3.84 3.32 -15.22
N ASN A 179 -4.67 2.52 -14.56
CA ASN A 179 -4.42 2.07 -13.19
C ASN A 179 -3.11 1.26 -13.09
N TRP A 180 -2.85 0.36 -14.04
CA TRP A 180 -1.61 -0.39 -14.13
C TRP A 180 -0.39 0.52 -14.26
N GLY A 181 -0.49 1.60 -15.04
CA GLY A 181 0.55 2.62 -15.16
C GLY A 181 0.98 3.22 -13.81
N TYR A 182 0.02 3.56 -12.94
CA TYR A 182 0.31 4.05 -11.59
C TYR A 182 0.97 2.99 -10.71
N PHE A 183 0.46 1.76 -10.74
CA PHE A 183 1.03 0.65 -9.97
C PHE A 183 2.48 0.39 -10.37
N PHE A 184 2.75 0.16 -11.66
CA PHE A 184 4.10 -0.12 -12.16
C PHE A 184 5.02 1.09 -11.99
N GLY A 185 4.51 2.32 -12.13
CA GLY A 185 5.27 3.54 -11.88
C GLY A 185 5.85 3.58 -10.46
N GLU A 186 5.06 3.22 -9.45
CA GLU A 186 5.55 3.16 -8.06
C GLU A 186 6.52 2.00 -7.81
N VAL A 187 6.25 0.82 -8.35
CA VAL A 187 7.14 -0.34 -8.22
C VAL A 187 8.49 -0.09 -8.90
N LEU A 188 8.49 0.50 -10.09
CA LEU A 188 9.71 0.83 -10.84
C LEU A 188 10.54 1.92 -10.16
N LYS A 189 9.92 2.93 -9.54
CA LYS A 189 10.66 3.93 -8.74
C LYS A 189 11.51 3.27 -7.65
N ARG A 190 10.99 2.22 -6.99
CA ARG A 190 11.74 1.45 -6.00
C ARG A 190 12.93 0.72 -6.62
N LEU A 191 12.72 0.05 -7.75
CA LEU A 191 13.81 -0.64 -8.44
C LEU A 191 14.88 0.33 -8.93
N LEU A 192 14.49 1.50 -9.44
CA LEU A 192 15.42 2.54 -9.85
C LEU A 192 16.24 3.08 -8.67
N HIS A 193 15.62 3.23 -7.50
CA HIS A 193 16.32 3.58 -6.26
C HIS A 193 17.36 2.53 -5.88
N TRP A 194 17.01 1.25 -5.93
CA TRP A 194 17.96 0.17 -5.67
C TRP A 194 19.08 0.08 -6.72
N ARG A 195 18.75 0.31 -7.99
CA ARG A 195 19.73 0.36 -9.09
C ARG A 195 20.70 1.55 -8.95
N SER A 196 20.27 2.65 -8.33
CA SER A 196 21.07 3.88 -8.25
C SER A 196 22.39 3.73 -7.49
N SER A 197 22.47 2.80 -6.54
CA SER A 197 23.68 2.56 -5.75
C SER A 197 23.69 1.15 -5.18
N LYS A 198 24.80 0.44 -5.40
CA LYS A 198 25.04 -0.88 -4.81
C LYS A 198 24.93 -0.84 -3.27
N ALA A 199 25.43 0.23 -2.63
CA ALA A 199 25.34 0.38 -1.18
C ALA A 199 23.89 0.53 -0.68
N VAL A 200 23.01 1.17 -1.46
CA VAL A 200 21.58 1.28 -1.15
C VAL A 200 20.91 -0.09 -1.25
N TYR A 201 21.20 -0.83 -2.32
CA TYR A 201 20.69 -2.19 -2.50
C TYR A 201 21.14 -3.12 -1.37
N GLU A 202 22.43 -3.15 -1.04
CA GLU A 202 22.96 -4.00 0.04
C GLU A 202 22.36 -3.63 1.40
N LYS A 203 22.16 -2.35 1.69
CA LYS A 203 21.52 -1.90 2.93
C LYS A 203 20.06 -2.31 3.04
N GLU A 204 19.29 -2.25 1.96
CA GLU A 204 17.85 -2.51 1.97
C GLU A 204 17.46 -3.95 1.61
N CYS A 205 18.36 -4.71 0.97
CA CYS A 205 18.10 -6.06 0.46
C CYS A 205 19.16 -7.09 0.85
N GLY A 206 20.36 -6.69 1.29
CA GLY A 206 21.49 -7.61 1.54
C GLY A 206 21.38 -8.43 2.83
N SER A 207 20.44 -8.11 3.72
CA SER A 207 20.19 -8.84 4.96
C SER A 207 19.14 -9.97 4.82
N ARG A 208 18.80 -10.35 3.58
CA ARG A 208 17.69 -11.28 3.26
C ARG A 208 18.16 -12.58 2.67
#